data_AF-A0AA86EW39-F1
#
_entry.id   AF-A0AA86EW39-F1
#
_cell.length_a   1.000
_cell.length_b   1.000
_cell.length_c   1.000
_cell.angle_alpha   90.00
_cell.angle_beta   90.00
_cell.angle_gamma   90.00
#
_symmetry.space_group_name_H-M   'P 1'
#
loop_
_entity.id
_entity.type
_entity.pdbx_description
1 polymer ?
#
loop_
_entity_poly.entity_id
_entity_poly.type
_entity_poly.pdbx_seq_one_letter_code
_entity_poly.pdbx_strand_id
1 'polypeptide(L)'
;MYGVQGTPDCYRIELKNVYGVQENLISYRQASLGAWVAIAGGGDPYEVAYAIYKAVPDISVLTNDVVNPSGAAVDKKTIPIIVYPDTYHVPFVVPSSQNVTLLITWNTASTSYIDPTGIEKAVQQSIADYINGIATGEPINIFLIRDIFLNQVKGLVSSNLVSMIDIQVGINGKIVPPATDSSLVYGDTYAYFSTSSSQIQVKQYGSSS
;
A
#
# COMPACT_ATOMS: atom_id res chain seq x y z
N MET A 1 4.76 -6.33 28.69
CA MET A 1 3.71 -6.91 27.83
C MET A 1 2.64 -5.84 27.67
N TYR A 2 2.42 -5.35 26.46
CA TYR A 2 1.38 -4.35 26.21
C TYR A 2 0.00 -4.95 26.47
N GLY A 3 -0.96 -4.16 26.95
CA GLY A 3 -2.37 -4.57 27.07
C GLY A 3 -3.06 -4.57 25.70
N VAL A 4 -2.63 -5.45 24.80
CA VAL A 4 -3.11 -5.55 23.41
C VAL A 4 -3.85 -6.86 23.15
N GLN A 5 -4.73 -6.86 22.15
CA GLN A 5 -5.52 -8.03 21.79
C GLN A 5 -4.73 -8.94 20.82
N GLY A 6 -3.78 -9.69 21.36
CA GLY A 6 -3.07 -10.76 20.63
C GLY A 6 -1.80 -10.31 19.89
N THR A 7 -1.17 -11.27 19.21
CA THR A 7 0.13 -11.11 18.54
C THR A 7 0.17 -10.04 17.45
N PRO A 8 -0.84 -9.90 16.55
CA PRO A 8 -0.79 -8.89 15.48
C PRO A 8 -0.68 -7.46 16.00
N ASP A 9 -1.40 -7.13 17.08
CA ASP A 9 -1.36 -5.80 17.70
C ASP A 9 -0.03 -5.55 18.41
N CYS A 10 0.46 -6.56 19.16
CA CYS A 10 1.77 -6.49 19.81
C CYS A 10 2.88 -6.26 18.78
N TYR A 11 2.84 -7.01 17.68
CA TYR A 11 3.76 -6.90 16.55
C TYR A 11 3.78 -5.49 15.96
N ARG A 12 2.61 -4.91 15.71
CA ARG A 12 2.50 -3.56 15.17
C ARG A 12 3.06 -2.51 16.13
N ILE A 13 2.77 -2.60 17.42
CA ILE A 13 3.27 -1.64 18.41
C ILE A 13 4.79 -1.73 18.55
N GLU A 14 5.34 -2.93 18.69
CA GLU A 14 6.79 -3.13 18.85
C GLU A 14 7.56 -2.59 17.63
N LEU A 15 7.09 -2.86 16.41
CA LEU A 15 7.75 -2.37 15.20
C LEU A 15 7.64 -0.86 14.98
N LYS A 16 6.55 -0.22 15.41
CA LYS A 16 6.43 1.25 15.36
C LYS A 16 7.45 1.96 16.25
N ASN A 17 7.99 1.27 17.26
CA ASN A 17 9.05 1.82 18.12
C ASN A 17 10.45 1.70 17.49
N VAL A 18 10.61 0.93 16.42
CA VAL A 18 11.89 0.81 15.70
C VAL A 18 12.05 2.01 14.77
N TYR A 19 13.16 2.74 14.93
CA TYR A 19 13.42 3.95 14.16
C TYR A 19 13.50 3.63 12.66
N GLY A 20 12.76 4.40 11.86
CA GLY A 20 12.76 4.27 10.39
C GLY A 20 11.84 3.21 9.84
N VAL A 21 11.16 2.40 10.67
CA VAL A 21 10.07 1.53 10.20
C VAL A 21 8.87 2.36 9.80
N GLN A 22 8.25 2.01 8.66
CA GLN A 22 7.07 2.70 8.14
C GLN A 22 5.79 1.93 8.48
N GLU A 23 4.78 2.61 9.03
CA GLU A 23 3.56 1.95 9.53
C GLU A 23 2.78 1.18 8.46
N ASN A 24 2.63 1.75 7.26
CA ASN A 24 1.97 1.12 6.13
C ASN A 24 2.72 -0.13 5.64
N LEU A 25 4.00 -0.28 6.00
CA LEU A 25 4.82 -1.43 5.61
C LEU A 25 4.84 -2.55 6.65
N ILE A 26 4.05 -2.43 7.71
CA ILE A 26 3.92 -3.45 8.76
C ILE A 26 2.72 -4.36 8.47
N SER A 27 2.95 -5.66 8.39
CA SER A 27 1.88 -6.64 8.31
C SER A 27 2.26 -7.97 8.96
N TYR A 28 1.30 -8.60 9.62
CA TYR A 28 1.44 -9.93 10.20
C TYR A 28 0.29 -10.78 9.69
N ARG A 29 0.59 -11.80 8.87
CA ARG A 29 -0.44 -12.57 8.15
C ARG A 29 -0.13 -14.05 8.12
N GLN A 30 -1.18 -14.86 8.05
CA GLN A 30 -1.05 -16.30 7.90
C GLN A 30 -0.91 -16.66 6.43
N ALA A 31 0.23 -17.25 6.03
CA ALA A 31 0.44 -17.75 4.67
C ALA A 31 -0.21 -19.13 4.47
N SER A 32 -0.12 -19.99 5.49
CA SER A 32 -0.82 -21.26 5.57
C SER A 32 -1.03 -21.66 7.02
N LEU A 33 -1.81 -22.71 7.29
CA LEU A 33 -2.10 -23.14 8.65
C LEU A 33 -0.78 -23.43 9.40
N GLY A 34 -0.55 -22.70 10.50
CA GLY A 34 0.68 -22.83 11.31
C GLY A 34 1.90 -22.04 10.79
N ALA A 35 1.80 -21.38 9.63
CA ALA A 35 2.90 -20.59 9.05
C ALA A 35 2.50 -19.12 8.87
N TRP A 36 3.13 -18.25 9.66
CA TRP A 36 2.88 -16.81 9.71
C TRP A 36 4.05 -16.02 9.13
N VAL A 37 3.74 -14.93 8.44
CA VAL A 37 4.71 -14.07 7.80
C VAL A 37 4.73 -12.75 8.54
N ALA A 38 5.88 -12.43 9.10
CA ALA A 38 6.20 -11.10 9.59
C ALA A 38 6.69 -10.25 8.42
N ILE A 39 6.05 -9.12 8.17
CA ILE A 39 6.41 -8.17 7.11
C ILE A 39 6.69 -6.81 7.74
N ALA A 40 7.90 -6.29 7.51
CA ALA A 40 8.34 -5.00 8.03
C ALA A 40 9.21 -4.28 7.00
N GLY A 41 8.86 -3.03 6.69
CA GLY A 41 9.64 -2.16 5.80
C GLY A 41 10.27 -0.98 6.55
N GLY A 42 11.51 -0.66 6.17
CA GLY A 42 12.32 0.36 6.85
C GLY A 42 13.03 -0.16 8.10
N GLY A 43 13.73 0.74 8.78
CA GLY A 43 14.50 0.45 10.00
C GLY A 43 15.74 -0.43 9.82
N ASP A 44 16.50 -0.58 10.90
CA ASP A 44 17.64 -1.51 10.94
C ASP A 44 17.15 -2.97 11.03
N PRO A 45 17.65 -3.90 10.20
CA PRO A 45 17.19 -5.29 10.21
C PRO A 45 17.36 -6.03 11.54
N TYR A 46 18.36 -5.70 12.36
CA TYR A 46 18.56 -6.34 13.66
C TYR A 46 17.59 -5.78 14.70
N GLU A 47 17.35 -4.48 14.71
CA GLU A 47 16.33 -3.87 15.57
C GLU A 47 14.92 -4.37 15.22
N VAL A 48 14.61 -4.48 13.92
CA VAL A 48 13.37 -5.09 13.42
C VAL A 48 13.26 -6.53 13.92
N ALA A 49 14.28 -7.36 13.68
CA ALA A 49 14.26 -8.76 14.13
C ALA A 49 14.08 -8.90 15.65
N TYR A 50 14.70 -8.00 16.42
CA TYR A 50 14.56 -7.98 17.88
C TYR A 50 13.15 -7.56 18.34
N ALA A 51 12.52 -6.59 17.66
CA ALA A 51 11.13 -6.22 17.91
C ALA A 51 10.16 -7.37 17.57
N ILE A 52 10.40 -8.09 16.47
CA ILE A 52 9.63 -9.30 16.12
C ILE A 52 9.79 -10.36 17.20
N TYR A 53 11.02 -10.60 17.68
CA TYR A 53 11.31 -11.55 18.76
C TYR A 53 10.54 -11.22 20.05
N LYS A 54 10.39 -9.94 20.40
CA LYS A 54 9.59 -9.52 21.56
C LYS A 54 8.09 -9.70 21.36
N ALA A 55 7.62 -9.49 20.14
CA ALA A 55 6.21 -9.46 19.83
C ALA A 55 5.59 -10.85 19.61
N VAL A 56 6.34 -11.77 19.01
CA VAL A 56 5.86 -13.09 18.58
C VAL A 56 6.29 -14.14 19.61
N PRO A 57 5.36 -14.73 20.39
CA PRO A 57 5.72 -15.65 21.48
C PRO A 57 6.38 -16.95 21.00
N ASP A 58 6.01 -17.44 19.82
CA ASP A 58 6.55 -18.65 19.23
C ASP A 58 7.16 -18.33 17.86
N ILE A 59 8.49 -18.26 17.78
CA ILE A 59 9.22 -17.95 16.54
C ILE A 59 9.13 -19.10 15.54
N SER A 60 8.84 -20.33 15.97
CA SER A 60 8.78 -21.49 15.09
C SER A 60 7.63 -21.43 14.08
N VAL A 61 6.60 -20.61 14.35
CA VAL A 61 5.49 -20.39 13.43
C VAL A 61 5.84 -19.40 12.32
N LEU A 62 6.96 -18.67 12.43
CA LEU A 62 7.33 -17.67 11.45
C LEU A 62 7.97 -18.32 10.21
N THR A 63 7.58 -17.83 9.04
CA THR A 63 8.18 -18.19 7.76
C THR A 63 8.40 -16.94 6.92
N ASN A 64 9.47 -16.96 6.14
CA ASN A 64 9.67 -16.05 5.00
C ASN A 64 9.61 -16.82 3.67
N ASP A 65 9.27 -18.10 3.69
CA ASP A 65 9.16 -18.91 2.48
C ASP A 65 7.83 -18.66 1.77
N VAL A 66 7.80 -17.54 1.07
CA VAL A 66 6.63 -17.04 0.35
C VAL A 66 6.98 -16.57 -1.04
N VAL A 67 5.96 -16.46 -1.88
CA VAL A 67 6.05 -16.00 -3.27
C VAL A 67 4.95 -14.98 -3.56
N ASN A 68 5.25 -14.02 -4.41
CA ASN A 68 4.26 -13.08 -4.92
C ASN A 68 3.44 -13.70 -6.06
N PRO A 69 2.14 -13.38 -6.19
CA PRO A 69 1.30 -13.85 -7.29
C PRO A 69 1.85 -13.49 -8.68
N SER A 70 2.52 -12.34 -8.82
CA SER A 70 3.14 -11.94 -10.10
C SER A 70 4.39 -12.75 -10.47
N GLY A 71 4.93 -13.55 -9.54
CA GLY A 71 6.24 -14.18 -9.66
C GLY A 71 7.42 -13.27 -9.33
N ALA A 72 7.19 -12.01 -8.96
CA ALA A 72 8.25 -11.12 -8.48
C ALA A 72 8.94 -11.67 -7.23
N ALA A 73 10.26 -11.48 -7.14
CA ALA A 73 11.03 -11.90 -5.98
C ALA A 73 10.56 -11.16 -4.72
N VAL A 74 10.48 -11.90 -3.61
CA VAL A 74 10.22 -11.36 -2.27
C VAL A 74 11.56 -11.21 -1.57
N ASP A 75 11.84 -10.06 -0.95
CA ASP A 75 13.04 -9.89 -0.12
C ASP A 75 12.82 -10.59 1.24
N LYS A 76 13.64 -11.60 1.50
CA LYS A 76 13.53 -12.51 2.64
C LYS A 76 14.74 -12.30 3.54
N LYS A 77 14.51 -12.08 4.83
CA LYS A 77 15.57 -11.94 5.83
C LYS A 77 15.40 -12.98 6.94
N THR A 78 16.52 -13.48 7.45
CA THR A 78 16.57 -14.32 8.65
C THR A 78 17.73 -13.82 9.50
N ILE A 79 17.42 -13.24 10.66
CA ILE A 79 18.41 -12.61 11.53
C ILE A 79 18.52 -13.41 12.84
N PRO A 80 19.74 -13.79 13.28
CA PRO A 80 19.94 -14.47 14.55
C PRO A 80 19.87 -13.48 15.73
N ILE A 81 19.06 -13.82 16.74
CA ILE A 81 18.99 -13.14 18.03
C ILE A 81 19.59 -14.08 19.08
N ILE A 82 20.68 -13.65 19.70
CA ILE A 82 21.40 -14.45 20.70
C ILE A 82 20.88 -14.07 22.09
N VAL A 83 20.33 -15.05 22.80
CA VAL A 83 19.92 -14.94 24.19
C VAL A 83 20.60 -16.09 24.93
N TYR A 84 21.83 -15.85 25.37
CA TYR A 84 22.70 -16.90 25.88
C TYR A 84 22.00 -17.83 26.89
N PRO A 85 22.08 -19.16 26.71
CA PRO A 85 22.89 -19.88 25.72
C PRO A 85 22.22 -20.08 24.35
N ASP A 86 21.00 -19.60 24.17
CA ASP A 86 20.15 -19.88 23.03
C ASP A 86 20.37 -18.89 21.87
N THR A 87 19.97 -19.31 20.67
CA THR A 87 19.94 -18.46 19.48
C THR A 87 18.65 -18.70 18.71
N TYR A 88 17.90 -17.63 18.48
CA TYR A 88 16.63 -17.65 17.76
C TYR A 88 16.83 -17.04 16.37
N HIS A 89 16.51 -17.80 15.33
CA HIS A 89 16.54 -17.29 13.96
C HIS A 89 15.17 -16.71 13.63
N VAL A 90 15.11 -15.39 13.42
CA VAL A 90 13.86 -14.67 13.17
C VAL A 90 13.69 -14.43 11.67
N PRO A 91 12.83 -15.19 10.97
CA PRO A 91 12.54 -14.95 9.57
C PRO A 91 11.47 -13.86 9.43
N PHE A 92 11.68 -12.95 8.48
CA PHE A 92 10.71 -11.95 8.07
C PHE A 92 10.90 -11.54 6.61
N VAL A 93 9.92 -10.83 6.08
CA VAL A 93 9.89 -10.31 4.71
C VAL A 93 10.03 -8.79 4.74
N VAL A 94 10.86 -8.25 3.86
CA VAL A 94 10.89 -6.82 3.57
C VAL A 94 10.03 -6.58 2.33
N PRO A 95 8.97 -5.75 2.42
CA PRO A 95 8.05 -5.62 1.31
C PRO A 95 8.70 -4.87 0.14
N SER A 96 8.53 -5.40 -1.07
CA SER A 96 9.03 -4.76 -2.28
C SER A 96 8.13 -3.60 -2.72
N SER A 97 8.71 -2.57 -3.33
CA SER A 97 7.95 -1.45 -3.89
C SER A 97 7.32 -1.82 -5.25
N GLN A 98 6.04 -1.50 -5.44
CA GLN A 98 5.34 -1.53 -6.72
C GLN A 98 4.98 -0.12 -7.15
N ASN A 99 5.55 0.34 -8.25
CA ASN A 99 5.31 1.68 -8.75
C ASN A 99 3.90 1.76 -9.37
N VAL A 100 3.09 2.69 -8.87
CA VAL A 100 1.72 2.92 -9.33
C VAL A 100 1.66 4.17 -10.20
N THR A 101 1.04 4.01 -11.36
CA THR A 101 0.61 5.11 -12.23
C THR A 101 -0.91 5.15 -12.30
N LEU A 102 -1.48 6.35 -12.35
CA LEU A 102 -2.92 6.53 -12.49
C LEU A 102 -3.23 7.41 -13.68
N LEU A 103 -4.21 6.99 -14.47
CA LEU A 103 -4.84 7.81 -15.48
C LEU A 103 -6.32 7.99 -15.12
N ILE A 104 -6.70 9.23 -14.82
CA ILE A 104 -8.08 9.62 -14.52
C ILE A 104 -8.60 10.42 -15.70
N THR A 105 -9.66 9.92 -16.32
CA THR A 105 -10.40 10.63 -17.36
C THR A 105 -11.71 11.11 -16.79
N TRP A 106 -11.95 12.42 -16.81
CA TRP A 106 -13.16 13.02 -16.25
C TRP A 106 -13.92 13.85 -17.27
N ASN A 107 -15.22 14.03 -17.07
CA ASN A 107 -16.01 14.95 -17.87
C ASN A 107 -17.04 15.71 -17.01
N THR A 108 -17.54 16.81 -17.54
CA THR A 108 -18.53 17.66 -16.87
C THR A 108 -19.59 18.15 -17.86
N ALA A 109 -20.82 18.29 -17.37
CA ALA A 109 -21.93 18.95 -18.07
C ALA A 109 -21.97 20.47 -17.80
N SER A 110 -21.01 21.02 -17.06
CA SER A 110 -20.89 22.46 -16.82
C SER A 110 -20.70 23.22 -18.13
N THR A 111 -21.45 24.31 -18.30
CA THR A 111 -21.31 25.24 -19.43
C THR A 111 -20.26 26.32 -19.18
N SER A 112 -19.80 26.47 -17.93
CA SER A 112 -18.73 27.38 -17.57
C SER A 112 -17.37 26.75 -17.87
N TYR A 113 -16.40 27.57 -18.28
CA TYR A 113 -15.02 27.14 -18.43
C TYR A 113 -14.46 26.64 -17.10
N ILE A 114 -13.84 25.46 -17.16
CA ILE A 114 -13.12 24.85 -16.04
C ILE A 114 -11.72 24.56 -16.57
N ASP A 115 -10.69 25.04 -15.87
CA ASP A 115 -9.29 24.79 -16.24
C ASP A 115 -8.90 23.34 -15.89
N PRO A 116 -8.63 22.47 -16.89
CA PRO A 116 -8.26 21.08 -16.62
C PRO A 116 -6.94 20.95 -15.86
N THR A 117 -6.01 21.88 -16.04
CA THR A 117 -4.73 21.89 -15.31
C THR A 117 -4.93 22.20 -13.83
N GLY A 118 -5.88 23.09 -13.53
CA GLY A 118 -6.31 23.39 -12.17
C GLY A 118 -6.93 22.18 -11.47
N ILE A 119 -7.77 21.43 -12.19
CA ILE A 119 -8.35 20.16 -11.70
C ILE A 119 -7.24 19.15 -11.38
N GLU A 120 -6.31 18.93 -12.31
CA GLU A 120 -5.22 17.98 -12.13
C GLU A 120 -4.38 18.30 -10.88
N LYS A 121 -3.91 19.54 -10.76
CA LYS A 121 -3.11 19.96 -9.59
C LYS A 121 -3.85 19.84 -8.26
N ALA A 122 -5.16 20.03 -8.25
CA ALA A 122 -5.97 19.91 -7.04
C ALA A 122 -6.05 18.47 -6.51
N VAL A 123 -5.98 17.46 -7.39
CA VAL A 123 -6.22 16.05 -7.00
C VAL A 123 -4.93 15.24 -6.82
N GLN A 124 -3.87 15.58 -7.57
CA GLN A 124 -2.65 14.76 -7.66
C GLN A 124 -2.05 14.38 -6.30
N GLN A 125 -1.87 15.34 -5.39
CA GLN A 125 -1.23 15.08 -4.11
C GLN A 125 -2.10 14.19 -3.20
N SER A 126 -3.39 14.47 -3.09
CA SER A 126 -4.29 13.71 -2.21
C SER A 126 -4.42 12.24 -2.65
N ILE A 127 -4.38 11.98 -3.96
CA ILE A 127 -4.41 10.63 -4.51
C ILE A 127 -3.07 9.92 -4.30
N ALA A 128 -1.96 10.62 -4.48
CA ALA A 128 -0.64 10.06 -4.18
C ALA A 128 -0.50 9.68 -2.70
N ASP A 129 -0.97 10.54 -1.79
CA ASP A 129 -0.97 10.28 -0.35
C ASP A 129 -1.84 9.06 0.00
N TYR A 130 -3.01 8.93 -0.62
CA TYR A 130 -3.86 7.76 -0.47
C TYR A 130 -3.12 6.48 -0.88
N ILE A 131 -2.54 6.42 -2.09
CA ILE A 131 -1.84 5.23 -2.58
C ILE A 131 -0.65 4.88 -1.68
N ASN A 132 0.19 5.86 -1.34
CA ASN A 132 1.35 5.65 -0.48
C ASN A 132 0.96 5.23 0.94
N GLY A 133 -0.25 5.57 1.39
CA GLY A 133 -0.80 5.17 2.68
C GLY A 133 -1.44 3.77 2.72
N ILE A 134 -1.62 3.10 1.58
CA ILE A 134 -2.16 1.74 1.53
C ILE A 134 -1.19 0.79 2.23
N ALA A 135 -1.72 -0.04 3.13
CA ALA A 135 -0.92 -1.03 3.83
C ALA A 135 -0.42 -2.12 2.85
N THR A 136 0.77 -2.65 3.07
CA THR A 136 1.36 -3.73 2.25
C THR A 136 0.35 -4.85 1.99
N GLY A 137 0.20 -5.24 0.72
CA GLY A 137 -0.68 -6.31 0.28
C GLY A 137 -2.18 -6.02 0.32
N GLU A 138 -2.61 -4.83 0.74
CA GLU A 138 -3.99 -4.36 0.57
C GLU A 138 -4.22 -3.82 -0.84
N PRO A 139 -5.43 -3.90 -1.40
CA PRO A 139 -5.73 -3.43 -2.74
C PRO A 139 -5.95 -1.91 -2.82
N ILE A 140 -5.78 -1.37 -4.03
CA ILE A 140 -6.21 0.00 -4.37
C ILE A 140 -7.73 -0.01 -4.58
N ASN A 141 -8.45 0.87 -3.90
CA ASN A 141 -9.90 1.02 -4.03
C ASN A 141 -10.24 2.21 -4.92
N ILE A 142 -10.81 1.93 -6.09
CA ILE A 142 -11.20 2.94 -7.09
C ILE A 142 -12.29 3.88 -6.57
N PHE A 143 -13.17 3.41 -5.67
CA PHE A 143 -14.18 4.29 -5.07
C PHE A 143 -13.56 5.35 -4.17
N LEU A 144 -12.51 5.00 -3.41
CA LEU A 144 -11.81 6.00 -2.60
C LEU A 144 -11.10 7.03 -3.48
N ILE A 145 -10.52 6.62 -4.61
CA ILE A 145 -9.93 7.55 -5.59
C ILE A 145 -11.02 8.49 -6.14
N ARG A 146 -12.20 7.96 -6.49
CA ARG A 146 -13.33 8.75 -6.97
C ARG A 146 -13.82 9.76 -5.93
N ASP A 147 -13.92 9.35 -4.67
CA ASP A 147 -14.34 10.23 -3.57
C ASP A 147 -13.29 11.33 -3.33
N ILE A 148 -12.00 10.99 -3.34
CA ILE A 148 -10.90 11.96 -3.25
C ILE A 148 -11.01 12.96 -4.41
N PHE A 149 -11.19 12.49 -5.64
CA PHE A 149 -11.36 13.36 -6.81
C PHE A 149 -12.52 14.35 -6.60
N LEU A 150 -13.73 13.84 -6.29
CA LEU A 150 -14.92 14.68 -6.10
C LEU A 150 -14.75 15.69 -4.95
N ASN A 151 -14.12 15.28 -3.86
CA ASN A 151 -13.89 16.15 -2.71
C ASN A 151 -12.91 17.29 -3.00
N GLN A 152 -11.85 17.02 -3.76
CA GLN A 152 -10.84 18.03 -4.11
C GLN A 152 -11.34 19.02 -5.17
N VAL A 153 -12.18 18.57 -6.12
CA VAL A 153 -12.66 19.42 -7.21
C VAL A 153 -13.94 20.18 -6.92
N LYS A 154 -14.61 19.94 -5.78
CA LYS A 154 -15.92 20.55 -5.45
C LYS A 154 -15.96 22.08 -5.51
N GLY A 155 -14.82 22.75 -5.31
CA GLY A 155 -14.71 24.21 -5.39
C GLY A 155 -14.48 24.73 -6.82
N LEU A 156 -14.16 23.84 -7.76
CA LEU A 156 -13.84 24.14 -9.16
C LEU A 156 -14.98 23.70 -10.09
N VAL A 157 -15.61 22.57 -9.79
CA VAL A 157 -16.77 22.04 -10.50
C VAL A 157 -17.76 21.47 -9.48
N SER A 158 -19.04 21.81 -9.64
CA SER A 158 -20.11 21.21 -8.84
C SER A 158 -20.13 19.70 -9.06
N SER A 159 -20.16 18.92 -7.98
CA SER A 159 -20.20 17.45 -8.04
C SER A 159 -21.41 16.94 -8.85
N ASN A 160 -22.53 17.67 -8.85
CA ASN A 160 -23.72 17.33 -9.63
C ASN A 160 -23.52 17.47 -11.15
N LEU A 161 -22.48 18.21 -11.57
CA LEU A 161 -22.18 18.44 -12.98
C LEU A 161 -21.06 17.52 -13.49
N VAL A 162 -20.37 16.79 -12.62
CA VAL A 162 -19.38 15.79 -13.05
C VAL A 162 -20.13 14.61 -13.66
N SER A 163 -19.97 14.42 -14.97
CA SER A 163 -20.74 13.45 -15.76
C SER A 163 -20.01 12.12 -15.98
N MET A 164 -18.68 12.10 -15.80
CA MET A 164 -17.86 10.91 -15.99
C MET A 164 -16.60 10.98 -15.12
N ILE A 165 -16.23 9.85 -14.52
CA ILE A 165 -14.92 9.60 -13.91
C ILE A 165 -14.54 8.16 -14.23
N ASP A 166 -13.60 8.00 -15.17
CA ASP A 166 -12.95 6.74 -15.51
C ASP A 166 -11.54 6.73 -14.93
N ILE A 167 -11.15 5.61 -14.31
CA ILE A 167 -9.90 5.47 -13.56
C ILE A 167 -9.20 4.21 -14.02
N GLN A 168 -7.99 4.38 -14.55
CA GLN A 168 -7.11 3.29 -14.95
C GLN A 168 -5.89 3.25 -14.05
N VAL A 169 -5.58 2.07 -13.53
CA VAL A 169 -4.45 1.84 -12.62
C VAL A 169 -3.37 1.06 -13.36
N GLY A 170 -2.16 1.62 -13.37
CA GLY A 170 -0.96 0.93 -13.80
C GLY A 170 -0.13 0.49 -12.59
N ILE A 171 0.36 -0.75 -12.59
CA ILE A 171 1.30 -1.27 -11.60
C ILE A 171 2.54 -1.76 -12.35
N ASN A 172 3.70 -1.23 -12.00
CA ASN A 172 4.99 -1.54 -12.64
C ASN A 172 4.94 -1.43 -14.17
N GLY A 173 4.27 -0.39 -14.68
CA GLY A 173 4.14 -0.11 -16.12
C GLY A 173 3.09 -0.94 -16.86
N LYS A 174 2.32 -1.80 -16.18
CA LYS A 174 1.23 -2.58 -16.78
C LYS A 174 -0.12 -2.11 -16.25
N ILE A 175 -1.09 -1.89 -17.14
CA ILE A 175 -2.48 -1.61 -16.71
C ILE A 175 -3.04 -2.87 -16.05
N VAL A 176 -3.52 -2.73 -14.82
CA VAL A 176 -4.13 -3.81 -14.04
C VAL A 176 -5.61 -3.48 -13.85
N PRO A 177 -6.52 -4.28 -14.43
CA PRO A 177 -7.95 -4.05 -14.23
C PRO A 177 -8.35 -4.39 -12.79
N PRO A 178 -9.51 -3.88 -12.34
CA PRO A 178 -10.10 -4.33 -11.07
C PRO A 178 -10.37 -5.83 -11.10
N ALA A 179 -10.39 -6.45 -9.92
CA ALA A 179 -10.87 -7.80 -9.77
C ALA A 179 -12.33 -7.92 -10.27
N THR A 180 -12.70 -9.09 -10.77
CA THR A 180 -14.04 -9.37 -11.27
C THR A 180 -15.10 -9.00 -10.23
N ASP A 181 -16.15 -8.31 -10.68
CA ASP A 181 -17.26 -7.84 -9.84
C ASP A 181 -16.84 -6.93 -8.66
N SER A 182 -15.69 -6.27 -8.78
CA SER A 182 -15.11 -5.41 -7.74
C SER A 182 -14.53 -4.12 -8.31
N SER A 183 -14.27 -3.16 -7.43
CA SER A 183 -13.54 -1.91 -7.71
C SER A 183 -12.16 -1.89 -7.04
N LEU A 184 -11.66 -3.07 -6.70
CA LEU A 184 -10.37 -3.28 -6.06
C LEU A 184 -9.33 -3.74 -7.09
N VAL A 185 -8.20 -3.04 -7.14
CA VAL A 185 -7.05 -3.40 -7.98
C VAL A 185 -5.96 -3.98 -7.07
N TYR A 186 -5.57 -5.22 -7.34
CA TYR A 186 -4.62 -5.96 -6.52
C TYR A 186 -3.20 -5.85 -7.07
N GLY A 187 -2.26 -5.67 -6.17
CA GLY A 187 -0.83 -5.80 -6.40
C GLY A 187 -0.31 -7.15 -5.91
N ASP A 188 0.96 -7.18 -5.56
CA ASP A 188 1.59 -8.35 -4.98
C ASP A 188 1.37 -8.42 -3.47
N THR A 189 1.16 -9.64 -2.96
CA THR A 189 0.80 -9.87 -1.56
C THR A 189 1.85 -9.35 -0.57
N TYR A 190 3.14 -9.47 -0.91
CA TYR A 190 4.25 -9.05 -0.06
C TYR A 190 4.90 -7.76 -0.54
N ALA A 191 4.12 -6.91 -1.21
CA ALA A 191 4.59 -5.65 -1.76
C ALA A 191 3.69 -4.48 -1.32
N TYR A 192 4.26 -3.27 -1.40
CA TYR A 192 3.54 -2.03 -1.12
C TYR A 192 3.50 -1.16 -2.36
N PHE A 193 2.49 -0.30 -2.43
CA PHE A 193 2.38 0.65 -3.52
C PHE A 193 3.18 1.92 -3.25
N SER A 194 3.87 2.41 -4.28
CA SER A 194 4.53 3.71 -4.25
C SER A 194 4.19 4.53 -5.47
N THR A 195 3.97 5.83 -5.27
CA THR A 195 3.66 6.75 -6.34
C THR A 195 4.08 8.18 -5.97
N SER A 196 4.11 9.06 -6.96
CA SER A 196 4.29 10.50 -6.79
C SER A 196 3.18 11.24 -7.52
N SER A 197 2.93 12.49 -7.16
CA SER A 197 1.94 13.36 -7.83
C SER A 197 2.13 13.41 -9.35
N SER A 198 3.38 13.35 -9.83
CA SER A 198 3.72 13.30 -11.26
C SER A 198 3.30 12.02 -11.99
N GLN A 199 3.03 10.93 -11.28
CA GLN A 199 2.53 9.66 -11.85
C GLN A 199 1.00 9.61 -11.90
N ILE A 200 0.32 10.65 -11.40
CA ILE A 200 -1.13 10.79 -11.41
C ILE A 200 -1.50 11.76 -12.53
N GLN A 201 -2.00 11.23 -13.64
CA GLN A 201 -2.44 12.01 -14.78
C GLN A 201 -3.95 12.20 -14.75
N VAL A 202 -4.40 13.45 -14.88
CA VAL A 202 -5.84 13.76 -14.88
C VAL A 202 -6.19 14.54 -16.13
N LYS A 203 -7.01 13.94 -16.99
CA LYS A 203 -7.35 14.49 -18.30
C LYS A 203 -8.86 14.65 -18.43
N GLN A 204 -9.28 15.77 -19.02
CA GLN A 204 -10.67 15.92 -19.41
C GLN A 204 -10.93 15.08 -20.67
N TYR A 205 -12.09 14.43 -20.72
CA TYR A 205 -12.52 13.62 -21.85
C TYR A 205 -12.53 14.46 -23.14
N GLY A 206 -11.94 13.92 -24.21
CA GLY A 206 -11.86 14.59 -25.51
C GLY A 206 -10.76 15.65 -25.63
N SER A 207 -9.99 15.92 -24.57
CA SER A 207 -8.80 16.78 -24.64
C SER A 207 -7.60 15.99 -25.15
N SER A 208 -7.05 16.38 -26.31
CA SER A 208 -5.74 15.87 -26.76
C SER A 208 -4.64 16.45 -25.87
N SER A 209 -3.67 15.60 -25.49
CA SER A 209 -2.48 15.99 -24.73
C SER A 209 -1.56 16.90 -25.55
#